data_AF-A0AAW5SMG3-F1
#
_entry.id   AF-A0AAW5SMG3-F1
#
_cell.length_a   1.000
_cell.length_b   1.000
_cell.length_c   1.000
_cell.angle_alpha   90.00
_cell.angle_beta   90.00
_cell.angle_gamma   90.00
#
_symmetry.space_group_name_H-M   'P 1'
#
loop_
_entity.id
_entity.type
_entity.pdbx_description
1 polymer ?
#
loop_
_entity_poly.entity_id
_entity_poly.type
_entity_poly.pdbx_seq_one_letter_code
_entity_poly.pdbx_strand_id
1 'polypeptide(L)' 'MAKDHGSSVKNDKQYEGLRKKGMSKSRAAAIANTPDASKKGGKKSGGSKKS' A
#
# COMPACT_ATOMS: atom_id res chain seq x y z
N MET A 1 20.45 6.40 10.19
CA MET A 1 19.74 5.91 8.98
C MET A 1 18.96 4.65 9.35
N ALA A 2 17.76 4.81 9.96
CA ALA A 2 16.94 3.67 10.34
C ALA A 2 16.42 2.96 9.07
N LYS A 3 17.01 1.79 8.81
CA LYS A 3 16.81 0.92 7.64
C LYS A 3 15.43 0.23 7.62
N ASP A 4 14.39 0.91 8.10
CA ASP A 4 12.99 0.45 8.05
C ASP A 4 12.28 0.83 6.75
N HIS A 5 13.02 1.39 5.81
CA HIS A 5 12.78 1.14 4.39
C HIS A 5 13.92 0.26 3.94
N GLY A 6 13.86 -1.03 4.28
CA GLY A 6 14.74 -1.99 3.64
C GLY A 6 14.60 -1.79 2.12
N SER A 7 15.66 -2.07 1.37
CA SER A 7 15.73 -2.08 -0.11
C SER A 7 14.71 -3.01 -0.79
N SER A 8 13.65 -3.36 -0.09
CA SER A 8 12.54 -4.21 -0.44
C SER A 8 11.35 -3.44 -1.01
N VAL A 9 11.33 -2.10 -0.95
CA VAL A 9 10.26 -1.28 -1.58
C VAL A 9 10.32 -1.44 -3.09
N LYS A 10 9.43 -2.28 -3.64
CA LYS A 10 9.42 -2.60 -5.08
C LYS A 10 8.94 -1.44 -5.94
N ASN A 11 8.14 -0.52 -5.37
CA ASN A 11 7.59 0.63 -6.09
C ASN A 11 7.67 1.92 -5.24
N ASP A 12 8.79 2.63 -5.36
CA ASP A 12 9.05 3.86 -4.61
C ASP A 12 8.07 4.98 -4.95
N LYS A 13 7.67 5.12 -6.22
CA LYS A 13 6.69 6.13 -6.65
C LYS A 13 5.35 5.96 -5.94
N GLN A 14 4.90 4.71 -5.82
CA GLN A 14 3.67 4.38 -5.12
C GLN A 14 3.81 4.58 -3.61
N TYR A 15 4.94 4.17 -3.02
CA TYR A 15 5.25 4.41 -1.61
C TYR A 15 5.19 5.90 -1.25
N GLU A 16 5.87 6.76 -2.01
CA GLU A 16 5.88 8.21 -1.80
C GLU A 16 4.49 8.82 -1.98
N GLY A 17 3.73 8.38 -2.99
CA GLY A 17 2.35 8.80 -3.18
C GLY A 17 1.45 8.46 -1.98
N LEU A 18 1.65 7.29 -1.37
CA LEU A 18 0.90 6.87 -0.18
C LEU A 18 1.34 7.64 1.08
N ARG A 19 2.64 7.96 1.21
CA ARG A 19 3.15 8.81 2.30
C ARG A 19 2.60 10.22 2.24
N LYS A 20 2.55 10.81 1.04
CA LYS A 20 1.94 12.13 0.81
C LYS A 20 0.44 12.15 1.12
N LYS A 21 -0.25 11.00 0.94
CA LYS A 21 -1.65 10.82 1.34
C LYS A 21 -1.85 10.61 2.85
N GLY A 22 -0.79 10.66 3.66
CA GLY A 22 -0.87 10.49 5.10
C GLY A 22 -0.86 9.02 5.57
N MET A 23 -0.55 8.05 4.71
CA MET A 23 -0.40 6.67 5.17
C MET A 23 0.83 6.49 6.05
N SER A 24 0.71 5.58 7.02
CA SER A 24 1.82 5.14 7.84
C SER A 24 2.90 4.46 7.00
N LYS A 25 4.14 4.60 7.46
CA LYS A 25 5.35 4.05 6.86
C LYS A 25 5.21 2.56 6.47
N SER A 26 4.73 1.75 7.42
CA SER A 26 4.56 0.31 7.23
C SER A 26 3.46 -0.03 6.23
N ARG A 27 2.31 0.66 6.29
CA ARG A 27 1.19 0.42 5.36
C ARG A 27 1.53 0.80 3.92
N ALA A 28 2.23 1.92 3.74
CA ALA A 28 2.70 2.35 2.43
C ALA A 28 3.71 1.35 1.84
N ALA A 29 4.66 0.86 2.64
CA ALA A 29 5.65 -0.12 2.21
C ALA A 29 4.99 -1.47 1.84
N ALA A 30 4.03 -1.96 2.62
CA ALA A 30 3.29 -3.17 2.32
C ALA A 30 2.54 -3.08 0.98
N ILE A 31 1.88 -1.95 0.71
CA ILE A 31 1.16 -1.71 -0.54
C ILE A 31 2.14 -1.60 -1.73
N ALA A 32 3.25 -0.90 -1.57
CA ALA A 32 4.27 -0.75 -2.60
C ALA A 32 5.02 -2.07 -2.92
N ASN A 33 5.09 -3.01 -1.97
CA ASN A 33 5.72 -4.32 -2.16
C ASN A 33 4.82 -5.36 -2.80
N THR A 34 3.51 -5.10 -2.83
CA THR A 34 2.52 -6.06 -3.29
C THR A 34 2.02 -5.62 -4.68
N PRO A 35 2.42 -6.31 -5.77
CA PRO A 35 1.76 -6.11 -7.06
C PRO A 35 0.26 -6.43 -6.90
N ASP A 36 -0.61 -5.67 -7.56
CA ASP A 36 -2.08 -5.76 -7.46
C ASP A 36 -2.72 -5.32 -6.14
N ALA A 37 -2.05 -4.52 -5.30
CA ALA A 37 -2.65 -3.98 -4.07
C ALA A 37 -4.00 -3.27 -4.31
N SER A 38 -4.19 -2.60 -5.45
CA SER A 38 -5.46 -1.97 -5.85
C SER A 38 -6.58 -3.01 -6.07
N LYS A 39 -6.28 -4.17 -6.66
CA LYS A 39 -7.27 -5.27 -6.85
C LYS A 39 -7.53 -6.04 -5.55
N LYS A 40 -6.50 -6.31 -4.75
CA LYS A 40 -6.65 -7.03 -3.47
C LYS A 40 -7.38 -6.19 -2.41
N GLY A 41 -7.12 -4.88 -2.34
CA GLY A 41 -7.80 -3.98 -1.40
C GLY A 41 -9.22 -3.61 -1.84
N GLY A 42 -9.46 -3.45 -3.15
CA GLY A 42 -10.76 -3.03 -3.69
C GLY A 42 -11.88 -4.07 -3.56
N LYS A 43 -11.54 -5.36 -3.39
CA LYS A 43 -12.53 -6.41 -3.15
C LYS A 43 -13.30 -6.23 -1.82
N LYS A 44 -12.76 -5.49 -0.85
CA LYS A 44 -13.43 -5.24 0.43
C LYS A 44 -14.45 -4.09 0.38
N SER A 45 -14.34 -3.19 -0.60
CA SER A 45 -15.20 -2.01 -0.74
C SER A 45 -16.37 -2.19 -1.72
N GLY A 46 -16.43 -3.31 -2.45
CA GLY A 46 -17.51 -3.62 -3.40
C GLY A 46 -18.54 -4.64 -2.92
N GLY A 47 -18.42 -5.12 -1.68
CA GLY A 47 -19.37 -6.04 -1.06
C GLY A 47 -20.58 -5.30 -0.51
N SER A 48 -21.37 -4.70 -1.41
CA SER A 48 -22.78 -4.42 -1.12
C SER A 48 -23.39 -5.71 -0.63
N LYS A 49 -23.64 -5.80 0.69
CA LYS A 49 -24.62 -6.71 1.27
C LYS A 49 -25.92 -6.49 0.50
N LYS A 50 -26.19 -7.35 -0.49
CA LYS A 50 -27.56 -7.55 -0.96
C LYS A 50 -28.09 -8.68 -0.10
N SER A 51 -28.87 -8.28 0.91
CA SER A 51 -29.82 -9.14 1.61
C SER A 51 -30.71 -9.86 0.61
#